data_AF-A0A542MXC5-F1
#
_entry.id   AF-A0A542MXC5-F1
#
_cell.length_a   1.000
_cell.length_b   1.000
_cell.length_c   1.000
_cell.angle_alpha   90.00
_cell.angle_beta   90.00
_cell.angle_gamma   90.00
#
_symmetry.space_group_name_H-M   'P 1'
#
loop_
_entity.id
_entity.type
_entity.pdbx_description
1 polymer ?
#
loop_
_entity_poly.entity_id
_entity_poly.type
_entity_poly.pdbx_seq_one_letter_code
_entity_poly.pdbx_strand_id
1 'polypeptide(L)'
;MIATMSATPRALRAWKLAAIAAAVIAAGLVLVGGWWLGRTLFDSQWTLTLDYLMESEPDAADPTTDPQNVTSSVCGGPILCVEAWDTAEALYVRFESRAAAEEHESTVSDGFRSNYIVMDFAGKTSVTKSQQLWAMQHLAGTWQDYEGDFPDR
;
A
#
# COMPACT_ATOMS: atom_id res chain seq x y z
N MET A 1 -53.64 -21.11 33.70
CA MET A 1 -54.12 -20.42 32.48
C MET A 1 -52.89 -19.99 31.70
N ILE A 2 -52.62 -20.63 30.55
CA ILE A 2 -51.45 -20.34 29.72
C ILE A 2 -51.92 -19.36 28.65
N ALA A 3 -51.52 -18.10 28.77
CA ALA A 3 -51.80 -17.08 27.77
C ALA A 3 -50.89 -17.33 26.55
N THR A 4 -51.43 -17.94 25.51
CA THR A 4 -50.79 -18.03 24.21
C THR A 4 -50.78 -16.64 23.58
N MET A 5 -49.64 -15.94 23.70
CA MET A 5 -49.38 -14.71 22.95
C MET A 5 -49.23 -15.06 21.47
N SER A 6 -50.31 -14.90 20.70
CA SER A 6 -50.30 -14.95 19.25
C SER A 6 -49.57 -13.71 18.72
N ALA A 7 -48.31 -13.87 18.34
CA ALA A 7 -47.52 -12.81 17.72
C ALA A 7 -48.21 -12.33 16.43
N THR A 8 -48.62 -11.06 16.40
CA THR A 8 -49.22 -10.41 15.23
C THR A 8 -48.29 -10.52 14.00
N PRO A 9 -48.84 -10.72 12.78
CA PRO A 9 -48.05 -10.98 11.57
C PRO A 9 -47.07 -9.85 11.20
N ARG A 10 -47.29 -8.62 11.68
CA ARG A 10 -46.34 -7.50 11.56
C ARG A 10 -45.05 -7.71 12.39
N ALA A 11 -45.17 -8.25 13.61
CA ALA A 11 -44.03 -8.50 14.48
C ALA A 11 -43.15 -9.64 13.92
N LEU A 12 -43.78 -10.68 13.36
CA LEU A 12 -43.08 -11.77 12.67
C LEU A 12 -42.35 -11.29 11.40
N ARG A 13 -42.92 -10.35 10.64
CA ARG A 13 -42.24 -9.75 9.48
C ARG A 13 -41.06 -8.87 9.90
N ALA A 14 -41.21 -8.06 10.95
CA ALA A 14 -40.14 -7.21 11.46
C ALA A 14 -38.95 -8.04 11.99
N TRP A 15 -39.22 -9.13 12.72
CA TRP A 15 -38.17 -10.05 13.21
C TRP A 15 -37.42 -10.74 12.07
N LYS A 16 -38.13 -11.19 11.02
CA LYS A 16 -37.51 -11.78 9.84
C LYS A 16 -36.61 -10.78 9.11
N LEU A 17 -37.04 -9.52 8.95
CA LEU A 17 -36.24 -8.48 8.32
C LEU A 17 -34.99 -8.13 9.14
N ALA A 18 -35.12 -8.05 10.46
CA ALA A 18 -33.97 -7.81 11.35
C ALA A 18 -32.96 -8.97 11.30
N ALA A 19 -33.43 -10.21 11.29
CA ALA A 19 -32.56 -11.39 11.17
C ALA A 19 -31.82 -11.45 9.83
N ILE A 20 -32.51 -11.10 8.72
CA ILE A 20 -31.87 -11.00 7.40
C ILE A 20 -30.81 -9.91 7.38
N ALA A 21 -31.13 -8.71 7.90
CA ALA A 21 -30.17 -7.62 7.97
C ALA A 21 -28.93 -7.99 8.78
N ALA A 22 -29.11 -8.63 9.95
CA ALA A 22 -28.01 -9.11 10.76
C ALA A 22 -27.15 -10.17 10.04
N ALA A 23 -27.79 -11.11 9.32
CA ALA A 23 -27.07 -12.12 8.54
C ALA A 23 -26.26 -11.51 7.38
N VAL A 24 -26.82 -10.51 6.70
CA VAL A 24 -26.12 -9.78 5.62
C VAL A 24 -24.91 -9.01 6.17
N ILE A 25 -25.07 -8.34 7.31
CA ILE A 25 -23.96 -7.62 7.97
C ILE A 25 -22.88 -8.62 8.41
N ALA A 26 -23.26 -9.73 9.04
CA ALA A 26 -22.31 -10.75 9.46
C ALA A 26 -21.55 -11.36 8.27
N ALA A 27 -22.25 -11.68 7.18
CA ALA A 27 -21.62 -12.16 5.94
C ALA A 27 -20.66 -11.11 5.35
N GLY A 28 -21.07 -9.84 5.32
CA GLY A 28 -20.21 -8.74 4.87
C GLY A 28 -18.94 -8.61 5.71
N LEU A 29 -19.06 -8.68 7.04
CA LEU A 29 -17.91 -8.63 7.95
C LEU A 29 -16.96 -9.82 7.77
N VAL A 30 -17.48 -11.03 7.55
CA VAL A 30 -16.65 -12.21 7.28
C VAL A 30 -15.90 -12.07 5.96
N LEU A 31 -16.53 -11.53 4.92
CA LEU A 31 -15.88 -11.33 3.62
C LEU A 31 -14.79 -10.25 3.69
N VAL A 32 -15.07 -9.11 4.29
CA VAL A 32 -14.09 -8.02 4.45
C VAL A 32 -12.96 -8.45 5.38
N GLY A 33 -13.30 -9.07 6.51
CA GLY A 33 -12.32 -9.58 7.46
C GLY A 33 -11.44 -10.67 6.84
N GLY A 34 -12.03 -11.60 6.08
CA GLY A 34 -11.30 -12.67 5.38
C GLY A 34 -10.37 -12.14 4.29
N TRP A 35 -10.81 -11.17 3.50
CA TRP A 35 -9.95 -10.47 2.54
C TRP A 35 -8.77 -9.81 3.25
N TRP A 36 -9.05 -9.01 4.27
CA TRP A 36 -8.02 -8.26 4.99
C TRP A 36 -6.99 -9.19 5.65
N LEU A 37 -7.46 -10.25 6.35
CA LEU A 37 -6.59 -11.27 6.93
C LEU A 37 -5.72 -11.94 5.85
N GLY A 38 -6.32 -12.29 4.71
CA GLY A 38 -5.62 -12.87 3.57
C GLY A 38 -4.47 -11.99 3.07
N ARG A 39 -4.71 -10.69 2.87
CA ARG A 39 -3.63 -9.77 2.47
C ARG A 39 -2.56 -9.63 3.54
N THR A 40 -2.93 -9.51 4.81
CA THR A 40 -1.92 -9.38 5.88
C THR A 40 -1.02 -10.61 6.02
N LEU A 41 -1.55 -11.81 5.78
CA LEU A 41 -0.82 -13.06 5.95
C LEU A 41 0.00 -13.44 4.71
N PHE A 42 -0.48 -13.15 3.51
CA PHE A 42 0.14 -13.58 2.26
C PHE A 42 0.80 -12.45 1.46
N ASP A 43 0.61 -11.19 1.86
CA ASP A 43 1.08 -9.99 1.17
C ASP A 43 1.38 -8.89 2.20
N SER A 44 2.20 -9.21 3.20
CA SER A 44 2.58 -8.32 4.31
C SER A 44 3.09 -6.97 3.83
N GLN A 45 3.70 -6.95 2.65
CA GLN A 45 4.27 -5.76 2.02
C GLN A 45 3.24 -4.67 1.71
N TRP A 46 1.97 -5.03 1.52
CA TRP A 46 0.90 -4.08 1.21
C TRP A 46 0.66 -3.06 2.35
N THR A 47 1.05 -3.41 3.57
CA THR A 47 0.85 -2.56 4.75
C THR A 47 1.99 -1.57 5.01
N LEU A 48 3.13 -1.70 4.32
CA LEU A 48 4.25 -0.77 4.51
C LEU A 48 3.96 0.54 3.81
N THR A 49 4.04 1.61 4.59
CA THR A 49 3.91 2.99 4.14
C THR A 49 5.28 3.54 3.78
N LEU A 50 5.32 4.53 2.89
CA LEU A 50 6.55 5.26 2.63
C LEU A 50 6.99 6.04 3.87
N ASP A 51 6.04 6.49 4.70
CA ASP A 51 6.30 7.12 6.00
C ASP A 51 7.23 6.26 6.87
N TYR A 52 6.93 4.96 7.01
CA TYR A 52 7.79 4.01 7.74
C TYR A 52 9.17 3.85 7.09
N LEU A 53 9.25 3.89 5.76
CA LEU A 53 10.54 3.81 5.04
C LEU A 53 11.40 5.06 5.30
N MET A 54 10.80 6.25 5.29
CA MET A 54 11.50 7.51 5.51
C MET A 54 11.95 7.70 6.97
N GLU A 55 11.22 7.12 7.93
CA GLU A 55 11.58 7.14 9.35
C GLU A 55 12.60 6.06 9.73
N SER A 56 12.94 5.14 8.81
CA SER A 56 13.89 4.06 9.11
C SER A 56 15.31 4.61 9.22
N GLU A 57 15.92 4.51 10.40
CA GLU A 57 17.32 4.89 10.60
C GLU A 57 18.23 3.81 9.99
N PRO A 58 19.01 4.12 8.96
CA PRO A 58 19.94 3.17 8.36
C PRO A 58 21.21 3.03 9.19
N ASP A 59 21.81 1.84 9.20
CA ASP A 59 23.12 1.60 9.81
C ASP A 59 24.29 2.22 9.00
N ALA A 60 24.01 2.84 7.84
CA ALA A 60 25.00 3.32 6.86
C ALA A 60 24.65 4.70 6.28
N ALA A 61 24.84 4.91 4.96
CA ALA A 61 24.44 6.15 4.29
C ALA A 61 22.92 6.38 4.42
N ASP A 62 22.45 7.63 4.37
CA ASP A 62 21.01 7.93 4.39
C ASP A 62 20.37 7.59 3.03
N PRO A 63 19.32 6.74 2.95
CA PRO A 63 18.70 6.35 1.68
C PRO A 63 17.66 7.35 1.24
N THR A 64 17.23 8.21 2.16
CA THR A 64 16.04 9.03 2.09
C THR A 64 16.37 10.42 2.60
N THR A 65 17.44 11.02 2.08
CA THR A 65 17.92 12.32 2.55
C THR A 65 16.89 13.41 2.25
N ASP A 66 16.65 14.29 3.22
CA ASP A 66 15.68 15.41 3.15
C ASP A 66 14.28 14.98 2.67
N PRO A 67 13.62 14.00 3.34
CA PRO A 67 12.38 13.42 2.85
C PRO A 67 11.23 14.42 2.97
N GLN A 68 10.49 14.62 1.87
CA GLN A 68 9.32 15.50 1.82
C GLN A 68 8.10 14.74 1.34
N ASN A 69 7.01 14.78 2.11
CA ASN A 69 5.74 14.20 1.68
C ASN A 69 5.11 15.08 0.58
N VAL A 70 5.10 14.55 -0.64
CA VAL A 70 4.54 15.20 -1.84
C VAL A 70 3.28 14.49 -2.34
N THR A 71 2.67 13.65 -1.50
CA THR A 71 1.50 12.83 -1.83
C THR A 71 0.39 13.67 -2.45
N SER A 72 0.01 14.79 -1.82
CA SER A 72 -1.10 15.62 -2.31
C SER A 72 -0.86 16.30 -3.66
N SER A 73 0.39 16.48 -4.05
CA SER A 73 0.77 17.09 -5.34
C SER A 73 1.01 16.06 -6.45
N VAL A 74 1.44 14.85 -6.10
CA VAL A 74 1.76 13.78 -7.06
C VAL A 74 0.58 12.84 -7.25
N CYS A 75 -0.02 12.40 -6.14
CA CYS A 75 -1.15 11.48 -6.13
C CYS A 75 -2.48 12.24 -6.31
N GLY A 76 -3.25 11.86 -7.33
CA GLY A 76 -4.52 12.51 -7.69
C GLY A 76 -4.47 13.33 -8.97
N GLY A 77 -3.29 13.44 -9.60
CA GLY A 77 -3.11 13.93 -10.96
C GLY A 77 -3.07 12.78 -11.99
N PRO A 78 -2.09 12.74 -12.91
CA PRO A 78 -1.93 11.65 -13.88
C PRO A 78 -1.45 10.33 -13.24
N ILE A 79 -0.97 10.35 -12.00
CA ILE A 79 -0.46 9.19 -11.27
C ILE A 79 -1.48 8.79 -10.20
N LEU A 80 -2.04 7.59 -10.34
CA LEU A 80 -2.97 7.00 -9.38
C LEU A 80 -2.21 6.27 -8.26
N CYS A 81 -1.47 7.03 -7.45
CA CYS A 81 -0.76 6.54 -6.27
C CYS A 81 -1.51 6.79 -4.97
N VAL A 82 -1.08 6.12 -3.89
CA VAL A 82 -1.62 6.33 -2.53
C VAL A 82 -0.72 7.19 -1.67
N GLU A 83 0.59 7.12 -1.86
CA GLU A 83 1.59 7.88 -1.13
C GLU A 83 2.73 8.24 -2.07
N ALA A 84 3.30 9.43 -1.90
CA ALA A 84 4.51 9.85 -2.60
C ALA A 84 5.41 10.71 -1.71
N TRP A 85 6.71 10.47 -1.81
CA TRP A 85 7.75 11.16 -1.04
C TRP A 85 8.92 11.52 -1.94
N ASP A 86 9.38 12.76 -1.82
CA ASP A 86 10.51 13.28 -2.57
C ASP A 86 11.74 13.32 -1.67
N THR A 87 12.84 12.73 -2.11
CA THR A 87 14.13 12.75 -1.40
C THR A 87 15.24 13.26 -2.32
N ALA A 88 16.46 13.39 -1.81
CA ALA A 88 17.62 13.72 -2.64
C ALA A 88 17.96 12.61 -3.65
N GLU A 89 17.65 11.36 -3.32
CA GLU A 89 17.94 10.16 -4.09
C GLU A 89 16.92 9.88 -5.19
N ALA A 90 15.62 9.92 -4.84
CA ALA A 90 14.52 9.54 -5.72
C ALA A 90 13.19 10.19 -5.32
N LEU A 91 12.25 10.20 -6.26
CA LEU A 91 10.82 10.31 -5.96
C LEU A 91 10.28 8.90 -5.72
N TYR A 92 9.84 8.63 -4.50
CA TYR A 92 9.21 7.37 -4.11
C TYR A 92 7.70 7.48 -4.29
N VAL A 93 7.11 6.49 -4.97
CA VAL A 93 5.68 6.46 -5.25
C VAL A 93 5.13 5.08 -4.90
N ARG A 94 4.11 5.03 -4.05
CA ARG A 94 3.43 3.79 -3.61
C ARG A 94 2.07 3.63 -4.26
N PHE A 95 1.75 2.41 -4.66
CA PHE A 95 0.50 2.07 -5.34
C PHE A 95 -0.35 1.05 -4.55
N GLU A 96 -1.66 1.00 -4.82
CA GLU A 96 -2.57 0.01 -4.21
C GLU A 96 -2.32 -1.43 -4.68
N SER A 97 -1.68 -1.59 -5.84
CA SER A 97 -1.41 -2.88 -6.47
C SER A 97 -0.01 -2.93 -7.10
N ARG A 98 0.61 -4.12 -7.11
CA ARG A 98 1.90 -4.35 -7.80
C ARG A 98 1.81 -4.11 -9.30
N ALA A 99 0.64 -4.38 -9.89
CA ALA A 99 0.37 -4.14 -11.30
C ALA A 99 0.38 -2.64 -11.64
N ALA A 100 -0.23 -1.80 -10.80
CA ALA A 100 -0.18 -0.35 -11.00
C ALA A 100 1.25 0.21 -10.84
N ALA A 101 2.02 -0.34 -9.90
CA ALA A 101 3.44 0.00 -9.77
C ALA A 101 4.26 -0.43 -11.01
N GLU A 102 3.98 -1.60 -11.58
CA GLU A 102 4.60 -2.07 -12.83
C GLU A 102 4.28 -1.17 -14.01
N GLU A 103 3.00 -0.86 -14.18
CA GLU A 103 2.53 0.00 -15.26
C GLU A 103 3.19 1.37 -15.16
N HIS A 104 3.24 1.96 -13.97
CA HIS A 104 3.90 3.24 -13.77
C HIS A 104 5.40 3.18 -14.03
N GLU A 105 6.11 2.16 -13.50
CA GLU A 105 7.56 2.03 -13.72
C GLU A 105 7.91 1.94 -15.20
N SER A 106 7.08 1.25 -16.01
CA SER A 106 7.28 1.17 -17.47
C SER A 106 7.21 2.53 -18.20
N THR A 107 6.65 3.56 -17.55
CA THR A 107 6.57 4.92 -18.09
C THR A 107 7.74 5.80 -17.66
N VAL A 108 8.51 5.39 -16.65
CA VAL A 108 9.64 6.14 -16.09
C VAL A 108 10.91 5.78 -16.86
N SER A 109 11.72 6.78 -17.23
CA SER A 109 12.94 6.57 -18.02
C SER A 109 14.14 6.06 -17.21
N ASP A 110 14.23 6.48 -15.94
CA ASP A 110 15.25 6.05 -14.98
C ASP A 110 14.51 5.71 -13.69
N GLY A 111 14.01 4.47 -13.62
CA GLY A 111 13.16 3.98 -12.55
C GLY A 111 13.70 2.71 -11.91
N PHE A 112 13.20 2.40 -10.71
CA PHE A 112 13.37 1.12 -10.04
C PHE A 112 12.08 0.76 -9.31
N ARG A 113 11.59 -0.47 -9.46
CA ARG A 113 10.41 -0.94 -8.74
C ARG A 113 10.79 -2.03 -7.74
N SER A 114 10.23 -1.92 -6.54
CA SER A 114 10.16 -2.98 -5.56
C SER A 114 8.71 -3.17 -5.11
N ASN A 115 8.07 -4.22 -5.61
CA ASN A 115 6.68 -4.59 -5.32
C ASN A 115 5.66 -3.46 -5.59
N TYR A 116 5.23 -2.76 -4.53
CA TYR A 116 4.21 -1.70 -4.57
C TYR A 116 4.80 -0.31 -4.76
N ILE A 117 6.13 -0.19 -4.72
CA ILE A 117 6.83 1.10 -4.67
C ILE A 117 7.70 1.23 -5.92
N VAL A 118 7.63 2.40 -6.55
CA VAL A 118 8.49 2.83 -7.64
C VAL A 118 9.37 3.97 -7.13
N MET A 119 10.65 3.92 -7.44
CA MET A 119 11.62 4.99 -7.29
C MET A 119 11.86 5.59 -8.69
N ASP A 120 11.55 6.87 -8.86
CA ASP A 120 11.90 7.65 -10.05
C ASP A 120 13.11 8.55 -9.75
N PHE A 121 14.17 8.39 -10.52
CA PHE A 121 15.42 9.11 -10.34
C PHE A 121 15.56 10.32 -11.28
N ALA A 122 14.55 10.59 -12.11
CA ALA A 122 14.56 11.71 -13.03
C ALA A 122 14.76 13.03 -12.27
N GLY A 123 15.74 13.82 -12.72
CA GLY A 123 16.06 15.13 -12.12
C GLY A 123 16.81 15.07 -10.79
N LYS A 124 17.16 13.88 -10.27
CA LYS A 124 17.91 13.72 -9.03
C LYS A 124 19.41 13.74 -9.28
N THR A 125 20.02 14.91 -9.08
CA THR A 125 21.46 15.15 -9.31
C THR A 125 22.22 15.57 -8.05
N SER A 126 21.54 15.66 -6.91
CA SER A 126 22.10 16.08 -5.62
C SER A 126 22.95 15.00 -4.94
N VAL A 127 22.79 13.74 -5.34
CA VAL A 127 23.50 12.58 -4.80
C VAL A 127 24.23 11.81 -5.90
N THR A 128 25.20 10.97 -5.53
CA THR A 128 25.91 10.11 -6.48
C THR A 128 25.05 8.93 -6.93
N LYS A 129 25.40 8.33 -8.08
CA LYS A 129 24.79 7.07 -8.55
C LYS A 129 24.96 5.91 -7.55
N SER A 130 26.07 5.90 -6.80
CA SER A 130 26.27 4.91 -5.72
C SER A 130 25.32 5.10 -4.54
N GLN A 131 24.97 6.35 -4.19
CA GLN A 131 23.95 6.63 -3.17
C GLN A 131 22.56 6.21 -3.65
N GLN A 132 22.21 6.46 -4.93
CA GLN A 132 20.97 5.96 -5.51
C GLN A 132 20.89 4.43 -5.52
N LEU A 133 21.98 3.75 -5.88
CA LEU A 133 22.06 2.29 -5.83
C LEU A 133 21.86 1.77 -4.40
N TRP A 134 22.47 2.43 -3.42
CA TRP A 134 22.31 2.06 -2.02
C TRP A 134 20.85 2.26 -1.55
N ALA A 135 20.18 3.34 -1.96
CA ALA A 135 18.76 3.57 -1.68
C ALA A 135 17.85 2.49 -2.32
N MET A 136 18.18 2.01 -3.52
CA MET A 136 17.47 0.89 -4.16
C MET A 136 17.65 -0.41 -3.37
N GLN A 137 18.90 -0.70 -2.95
CA GLN A 137 19.21 -1.87 -2.15
C GLN A 137 18.53 -1.82 -0.78
N HIS A 138 18.43 -0.64 -0.17
CA HIS A 138 17.68 -0.43 1.07
C HIS A 138 16.19 -0.71 0.88
N LEU A 139 15.57 -0.17 -0.17
CA LEU A 139 14.16 -0.45 -0.48
C LEU A 139 13.92 -1.94 -0.79
N ALA A 140 14.80 -2.57 -1.57
CA ALA A 140 14.71 -3.99 -1.87
C ALA A 140 14.91 -4.85 -0.62
N GLY A 141 15.90 -4.51 0.21
CA GLY A 141 16.26 -5.20 1.44
C GLY A 141 15.29 -4.99 2.60
N THR A 142 14.39 -4.00 2.49
CA THR A 142 13.21 -3.90 3.38
C THR A 142 12.34 -5.16 3.27
N TRP A 143 12.49 -5.92 2.18
CA TRP A 143 11.76 -7.15 1.90
C TRP A 143 12.71 -8.36 1.80
N GLN A 144 12.29 -9.50 2.34
CA GLN A 144 13.09 -10.74 2.27
C GLN A 144 12.93 -11.50 0.94
N ASP A 145 12.02 -11.05 0.08
CA ASP A 145 11.55 -11.73 -1.14
C ASP A 145 11.69 -10.87 -2.41
N TYR A 146 12.55 -9.86 -2.41
CA TYR A 146 12.85 -9.14 -3.65
C TYR A 146 13.48 -10.09 -4.68
N GLU A 147 12.78 -10.32 -5.79
CA GLU A 147 13.25 -11.06 -6.96
C GLU A 147 13.47 -10.08 -8.11
N GLY A 148 14.73 -9.73 -8.40
CA GLY A 148 15.08 -8.85 -9.50
C GLY A 148 16.57 -8.50 -9.53
N ASP A 149 17.03 -8.00 -10.68
CA ASP A 149 18.36 -7.42 -10.82
C ASP A 149 18.32 -5.92 -10.52
N PHE A 150 19.35 -5.41 -9.86
CA PHE A 150 19.53 -3.96 -9.74
C PHE A 150 20.04 -3.42 -11.09
N PRO A 151 19.43 -2.37 -11.67
CA PRO A 151 20.00 -1.74 -12.85
C PRO A 151 21.43 -1.25 -12.57
N ASP A 152 22.32 -1.43 -13.55
CA ASP A 152 23.69 -0.92 -13.49
C ASP A 152 23.69 0.61 -13.41
N ARG A 153 24.39 1.17 -12.42
CA ARG A 153 24.48 2.61 -12.17
C ARG A 153 25.90 3.08 -11.88
#